data_AF-A0A538PYJ9-F1
#
_entry.id   AF-A0A538PYJ9-F1
#
_cell.length_a   1.000
_cell.length_b   1.000
_cell.length_c   1.000
_cell.angle_alpha   90.00
_cell.angle_beta   90.00
_cell.angle_gamma   90.00
#
_symmetry.space_group_name_H-M   'P 1'
#
loop_
_entity.id
_entity.type
_entity.pdbx_description
1 polymer ?
#
loop_
_entity_poly.entity_id
_entity_poly.type
_entity_poly.pdbx_seq_one_letter_code
_entity_poly.pdbx_strand_id
1 'polypeptide(L)'
;MTTALTRAALTTIILASTTVARAQTVAEKKLRATVDEAAAKAAGDIKDCGKKFKVTFDWKAFDGIDWKKIGRDKNDFYDSERNNLSGLGEGLNRLCGDKDYKAALAKVSTIVYRSTNDESIRVKAVISGATLTLDNYSFGSTRGAADYEAAAKAAL
;
A
#
# COMPACT_ATOMS: atom_id res chain seq x y z
N MET A 1 34.12 53.64 30.60
CA MET A 1 32.93 53.31 31.41
C MET A 1 32.04 52.39 30.59
N THR A 2 31.70 51.25 31.18
CA THR A 2 31.30 50.00 30.54
C THR A 2 29.80 50.01 30.21
N THR A 3 29.44 49.85 28.93
CA THR A 3 28.04 49.68 28.51
C THR A 3 27.72 48.18 28.45
N ALA A 4 26.86 47.73 29.36
CA ALA A 4 26.48 46.33 29.51
C ALA A 4 25.51 45.89 28.40
N LEU A 5 25.77 44.69 27.85
CA LEU A 5 24.91 43.97 26.91
C LEU A 5 23.56 43.61 27.56
N THR A 6 22.45 43.86 26.85
CA THR A 6 21.17 43.20 27.11
C THR A 6 20.90 42.21 25.98
N ARG A 7 21.10 40.91 26.27
CA ARG A 7 20.72 39.81 25.38
C ARG A 7 19.24 39.49 25.59
N ALA A 8 18.39 39.80 24.62
CA ALA A 8 17.02 39.31 24.57
C ALA A 8 17.02 37.87 24.07
N ALA A 9 16.76 36.90 24.95
CA ALA A 9 16.53 35.51 24.58
C ALA A 9 15.08 35.35 24.12
N LEU A 10 14.87 35.15 22.82
CA LEU A 10 13.57 34.83 22.23
C LEU A 10 13.32 33.33 22.42
N THR A 11 12.49 32.96 23.41
CA THR A 11 12.09 31.57 23.63
C THR A 11 10.96 31.23 22.65
N THR A 12 11.31 30.64 21.51
CA THR A 12 10.32 30.07 20.57
C THR A 12 9.71 28.82 21.19
N ILE A 13 8.45 28.90 21.63
CA ILE A 13 7.65 27.75 22.05
C ILE A 13 7.31 26.93 20.80
N ILE A 14 8.04 25.83 20.59
CA ILE A 14 7.65 24.81 19.62
C ILE A 14 6.47 24.06 20.22
N LEU A 15 5.25 24.40 19.80
CA LEU A 15 4.07 23.55 20.00
C LEU A 15 4.27 22.28 19.18
N ALA A 16 4.82 21.25 19.83
CA ALA A 16 4.82 19.91 19.29
C ALA A 16 3.37 19.43 19.23
N SER A 17 2.76 19.48 18.04
CA SER A 17 1.50 18.82 17.73
C SER A 17 1.67 17.32 17.93
N THR A 18 1.43 16.83 19.13
CA THR A 18 1.40 15.40 19.43
C THR A 18 0.18 14.80 18.78
N THR A 19 0.35 14.30 17.55
CA THR A 19 -0.60 13.37 16.95
C THR A 19 -0.71 12.17 17.88
N VAL A 20 -1.77 12.12 18.70
CA VAL A 20 -2.06 10.97 19.53
C VAL A 20 -2.36 9.81 18.59
N ALA A 21 -1.41 8.88 18.47
CA ALA A 21 -1.62 7.63 17.75
C ALA A 21 -2.79 6.89 18.41
N ARG A 22 -3.95 6.88 17.75
CA ARG A 22 -5.14 6.18 18.26
C ARG A 22 -4.83 4.69 18.31
N ALA A 23 -4.85 4.12 19.51
CA ALA A 23 -4.65 2.68 19.68
C ALA A 23 -5.76 1.89 18.95
N GLN A 24 -5.36 0.85 18.20
CA GLN A 24 -6.28 -0.03 17.47
C GLN A 24 -7.18 -0.79 18.45
N THR A 25 -8.47 -0.87 18.14
CA THR A 25 -9.42 -1.68 18.92
C THR A 25 -9.20 -3.18 18.69
N VAL A 26 -9.71 -4.04 19.58
CA VAL A 26 -9.64 -5.51 19.38
C VAL A 26 -10.35 -5.94 18.09
N ALA A 27 -11.49 -5.32 17.78
CA ALA A 27 -12.22 -5.58 16.54
C ALA A 27 -11.39 -5.18 15.31
N GLU A 28 -10.76 -4.00 15.34
CA GLU A 28 -9.88 -3.54 14.27
C GLU A 28 -8.67 -4.46 14.08
N LYS A 29 -8.05 -4.94 15.17
CA LYS A 29 -6.95 -5.92 15.09
C LYS A 29 -7.36 -7.21 14.39
N LYS A 30 -8.58 -7.72 14.66
CA LYS A 30 -9.10 -8.92 13.98
C LYS A 30 -9.29 -8.66 12.48
N LEU A 31 -9.88 -7.53 12.11
CA LEU A 31 -10.05 -7.17 10.70
C LEU A 31 -8.72 -7.04 9.98
N ARG A 32 -7.73 -6.38 10.59
CA ARG A 32 -6.37 -6.27 10.05
C ARG A 32 -5.72 -7.63 9.85
N ALA A 33 -5.85 -8.53 10.82
CA ALA A 33 -5.32 -9.88 10.69
C ALA A 33 -5.90 -10.61 9.47
N THR A 34 -7.19 -10.46 9.16
CA THR A 34 -7.78 -11.10 7.96
C THR A 34 -7.21 -10.55 6.65
N VAL A 35 -6.83 -9.26 6.61
CA VAL A 35 -6.18 -8.65 5.45
C VAL A 35 -4.73 -9.13 5.34
N ASP A 36 -4.01 -9.19 6.46
CA ASP A 36 -2.64 -9.73 6.50
C ASP A 36 -2.60 -11.22 6.09
N GLU A 37 -3.58 -12.01 6.52
CA GLU A 37 -3.75 -13.41 6.10
C GLU A 37 -3.98 -13.52 4.59
N ALA A 38 -4.80 -12.64 4.01
CA ALA A 38 -5.01 -12.61 2.56
C ALA A 38 -3.74 -12.21 1.80
N ALA A 39 -2.94 -11.27 2.32
CA ALA A 39 -1.63 -10.94 1.75
C ALA A 39 -0.68 -12.14 1.78
N ALA A 40 -0.61 -12.85 2.92
CA ALA A 40 0.20 -14.05 3.05
C ALA A 40 -0.25 -15.18 2.11
N LYS A 41 -1.58 -15.36 1.96
CA LYS A 41 -2.14 -16.31 0.99
C LYS A 41 -1.76 -15.93 -0.44
N ALA A 42 -1.92 -14.67 -0.81
CA ALA A 42 -1.55 -14.17 -2.13
C ALA A 42 -0.08 -14.45 -2.45
N ALA A 43 0.81 -14.24 -1.48
CA ALA A 43 2.23 -14.56 -1.62
C ALA A 43 2.50 -16.03 -1.97
N GLY A 44 1.71 -16.95 -1.39
CA GLY A 44 1.78 -18.39 -1.69
C GLY A 44 1.11 -18.81 -3.00
N ASP A 45 0.16 -18.03 -3.49
CA ASP A 45 -0.56 -18.29 -4.74
C ASP A 45 0.23 -17.85 -5.99
N ILE A 46 1.20 -16.93 -5.86
CA ILE A 46 2.08 -16.51 -6.96
C ILE A 46 3.14 -17.59 -7.22
N LYS A 47 2.94 -18.41 -8.25
CA LYS A 47 3.76 -19.59 -8.56
C LYS A 47 4.50 -19.45 -9.89
N ASP A 48 3.91 -18.77 -10.86
CA ASP A 48 4.37 -18.79 -12.26
C ASP A 48 5.64 -17.96 -12.49
N CYS A 49 6.01 -17.12 -11.52
CA CYS A 49 7.27 -16.37 -11.51
C CYS A 49 8.47 -17.20 -11.01
N GLY A 50 8.28 -18.47 -10.63
CA GLY A 50 9.36 -19.39 -10.26
C GLY A 50 10.09 -19.06 -8.95
N LYS A 51 9.52 -18.18 -8.12
CA LYS A 51 10.08 -17.77 -6.83
C LYS A 51 8.99 -17.35 -5.85
N LYS A 52 9.36 -17.22 -4.58
CA LYS A 52 8.48 -16.70 -3.54
C LYS A 52 8.60 -15.18 -3.43
N PHE A 53 7.47 -14.52 -3.30
CA PHE A 53 7.39 -13.09 -3.02
C PHE A 53 7.05 -12.87 -1.55
N LYS A 54 7.45 -11.72 -1.03
CA LYS A 54 6.83 -11.15 0.17
C LYS A 54 5.71 -10.23 -0.29
N VAL A 55 4.47 -10.48 0.12
CA VAL A 55 3.35 -9.55 -0.09
C VAL A 55 3.05 -8.85 1.23
N THR A 56 2.97 -7.52 1.22
CA THR A 56 2.65 -6.71 2.39
C THR A 56 1.53 -5.73 2.08
N PHE A 57 0.62 -5.56 3.03
CA PHE A 57 -0.38 -4.50 2.98
C PHE A 57 0.17 -3.22 3.66
N ASP A 58 0.07 -2.07 2.97
CA ASP A 58 0.52 -0.78 3.49
C ASP A 58 -0.55 -0.18 4.43
N TRP A 59 -0.51 -0.62 5.68
CA TRP A 59 -1.41 -0.12 6.74
C TRP A 59 -1.31 1.39 6.94
N LYS A 60 -0.14 1.99 6.73
CA LYS A 60 0.05 3.44 6.91
C LYS A 60 -0.73 4.22 5.86
N ALA A 61 -0.72 3.76 4.60
CA ALA A 61 -1.53 4.37 3.56
C ALA A 61 -3.03 4.21 3.82
N PHE A 62 -3.48 3.01 4.21
CA PHE A 62 -4.88 2.75 4.54
C PHE A 62 -5.37 3.62 5.72
N ASP A 63 -4.54 3.78 6.75
CA ASP A 63 -4.85 4.63 7.89
C ASP A 63 -4.78 6.13 7.56
N GLY A 64 -4.05 6.50 6.51
CA GLY A 64 -3.96 7.87 6.02
C GLY A 64 -5.13 8.31 5.13
N ILE A 65 -6.00 7.40 4.70
CA ILE A 65 -7.19 7.74 3.92
C ILE A 65 -8.17 8.53 4.80
N ASP A 66 -8.64 9.66 4.29
CA ASP A 66 -9.71 10.43 4.93
C ASP A 66 -11.07 9.78 4.65
N TRP A 67 -11.38 8.75 5.43
CA TRP A 67 -12.63 7.97 5.35
C TRP A 67 -13.88 8.83 5.50
N LYS A 68 -13.79 9.94 6.26
CA LYS A 68 -14.91 10.88 6.43
C LYS A 68 -15.15 11.67 5.16
N LYS A 69 -14.09 12.19 4.52
CA LYS A 69 -14.19 12.95 3.27
C LYS A 69 -14.75 12.11 2.13
N ILE A 70 -14.43 10.82 2.08
CA ILE A 70 -14.98 9.91 1.08
C ILE A 70 -16.43 9.47 1.39
N GLY A 71 -16.96 9.83 2.57
CA GLY A 71 -18.34 9.50 2.96
C GLY A 71 -18.60 8.01 3.11
N ARG A 72 -17.62 7.26 3.63
CA ARG A 72 -17.70 5.80 3.81
C ARG A 72 -17.21 5.36 5.17
N ASP A 73 -17.69 4.21 5.63
CA ASP A 73 -17.17 3.57 6.84
C ASP A 73 -15.86 2.83 6.51
N LYS A 74 -14.83 3.05 7.32
CA LYS A 74 -13.53 2.36 7.19
C LYS A 74 -13.68 0.83 7.31
N ASN A 75 -14.66 0.37 8.09
CA ASN A 75 -14.86 -1.05 8.35
C ASN A 75 -15.32 -1.81 7.10
N ASP A 76 -16.09 -1.17 6.22
CA ASP A 76 -16.56 -1.76 4.97
C ASP A 76 -15.40 -2.11 4.02
N PHE A 77 -14.25 -1.46 4.19
CA PHE A 77 -13.10 -1.64 3.32
C PHE A 77 -12.20 -2.80 3.69
N TYR A 78 -12.16 -3.26 4.94
CA TYR A 78 -11.31 -4.43 5.27
C TYR A 78 -11.68 -5.67 4.47
N ASP A 79 -12.98 -5.93 4.27
CA ASP A 79 -13.44 -7.04 3.44
C ASP A 79 -13.12 -6.83 1.96
N SER A 80 -13.22 -5.59 1.47
CA SER A 80 -12.83 -5.25 0.09
C SER A 80 -11.34 -5.50 -0.13
N GLU A 81 -10.49 -5.01 0.78
CA GLU A 81 -9.04 -5.19 0.68
C GLU A 81 -8.62 -6.65 0.82
N ARG A 82 -9.27 -7.42 1.71
CA ARG A 82 -9.06 -8.87 1.80
C ARG A 82 -9.39 -9.56 0.47
N ASN A 83 -10.51 -9.20 -0.15
CA ASN A 83 -10.95 -9.78 -1.43
C ASN A 83 -10.01 -9.40 -2.57
N ASN A 84 -9.53 -8.15 -2.61
CA ASN A 84 -8.55 -7.69 -3.57
C ASN A 84 -7.20 -8.40 -3.38
N LEU A 85 -6.68 -8.51 -2.18
CA LEU A 85 -5.45 -9.27 -1.94
C LEU A 85 -5.60 -10.73 -2.36
N SER A 86 -6.76 -11.35 -2.13
CA SER A 86 -7.01 -12.74 -2.54
C SER A 86 -6.97 -12.94 -4.07
N GLY A 87 -7.28 -11.90 -4.86
CA GLY A 87 -7.18 -11.92 -6.32
C GLY A 87 -5.78 -11.63 -6.88
N LEU A 88 -4.87 -11.15 -6.03
CA LEU A 88 -3.55 -10.67 -6.44
C LEU A 88 -2.69 -11.76 -7.09
N GLY A 89 -2.75 -12.99 -6.55
CA GLY A 89 -2.01 -14.12 -7.11
C GLY A 89 -2.41 -14.45 -8.54
N GLU A 90 -3.69 -14.35 -8.87
CA GLU A 90 -4.20 -14.59 -10.22
C GLU A 90 -3.66 -13.55 -11.22
N GLY A 91 -3.76 -12.26 -10.88
CA GLY A 91 -3.26 -11.18 -11.73
C GLY A 91 -1.75 -11.28 -11.98
N LEU A 92 -0.96 -11.53 -10.93
CA LEU A 92 0.49 -11.64 -11.03
C LEU A 92 0.95 -12.87 -11.79
N ASN A 93 0.32 -14.03 -11.58
CA ASN A 93 0.64 -15.24 -12.33
C ASN A 93 0.46 -15.06 -13.84
N ARG A 94 -0.60 -14.35 -14.27
CA ARG A 94 -0.79 -13.99 -15.67
C ARG A 94 0.37 -13.12 -16.19
N LEU A 95 0.80 -12.11 -15.45
CA LEU A 95 1.96 -11.27 -15.82
C LEU A 95 3.27 -12.07 -15.85
N CYS A 96 3.46 -13.06 -14.97
CA CYS A 96 4.62 -13.94 -15.00
C CYS A 96 4.71 -14.78 -16.30
N GLY A 97 3.56 -15.03 -16.94
CA GLY A 97 3.46 -15.72 -18.23
C GLY A 97 3.79 -14.85 -19.44
N ASP A 98 3.73 -13.53 -19.31
CA ASP A 98 4.06 -12.58 -20.37
C ASP A 98 5.57 -12.30 -20.40
N LYS A 99 6.19 -12.43 -21.58
CA LYS A 99 7.63 -12.28 -21.78
C LYS A 99 8.17 -10.91 -21.34
N ASP A 100 7.37 -9.84 -21.50
CA ASP A 100 7.81 -8.47 -21.26
C ASP A 100 7.80 -8.17 -19.74
N TYR A 101 6.85 -8.74 -19.00
CA TYR A 101 6.76 -8.57 -17.54
C TYR A 101 7.55 -9.61 -16.75
N LYS A 102 7.76 -10.81 -17.28
CA LYS A 102 8.54 -11.87 -16.62
C LYS A 102 9.94 -11.38 -16.26
N ALA A 103 10.61 -10.64 -17.14
CA ALA A 103 11.94 -10.08 -16.89
C ALA A 103 11.93 -9.00 -15.78
N ALA A 104 10.89 -8.17 -15.72
CA ALA A 104 10.73 -7.16 -14.67
C ALA A 104 10.40 -7.81 -13.32
N LEU A 105 9.41 -8.71 -13.29
CA LEU A 105 9.00 -9.43 -12.09
C LEU A 105 10.11 -10.35 -11.56
N ALA A 106 11.02 -10.84 -12.40
CA ALA A 106 12.20 -11.59 -11.96
C ALA A 106 13.11 -10.78 -11.01
N LYS A 107 13.09 -9.44 -11.05
CA LYS A 107 13.85 -8.58 -10.14
C LYS A 107 13.11 -8.29 -8.81
N VAL A 108 11.79 -8.43 -8.80
CA VAL A 108 10.93 -8.08 -7.65
C VAL A 108 10.96 -9.16 -6.58
N SER A 109 11.31 -8.85 -5.34
CA SER A 109 11.17 -9.78 -4.20
C SER A 109 10.01 -9.42 -3.28
N THR A 110 9.61 -8.14 -3.29
CA THR A 110 8.58 -7.59 -2.40
C THR A 110 7.47 -6.95 -3.21
N ILE A 111 6.24 -7.21 -2.81
CA ILE A 111 5.04 -6.62 -3.37
C ILE A 111 4.35 -5.85 -2.25
N VAL A 112 4.21 -4.55 -2.42
CA VAL A 112 3.50 -3.66 -1.50
C VAL A 112 2.15 -3.36 -2.11
N TYR A 113 1.08 -3.88 -1.51
CA TYR A 113 -0.28 -3.50 -1.84
C TYR A 113 -0.65 -2.26 -1.01
N ARG A 114 -1.09 -1.20 -1.67
CA ARG A 114 -1.42 0.08 -1.06
C ARG A 114 -2.82 0.52 -1.47
N SER A 115 -3.72 0.69 -0.49
CA SER A 115 -5.00 1.35 -0.75
C SER A 115 -4.79 2.84 -1.04
N THR A 116 -5.51 3.35 -2.04
CA THR A 116 -5.59 4.79 -2.35
C THR A 116 -7.03 5.25 -2.43
N ASN A 117 -7.27 6.54 -2.18
CA ASN A 117 -8.55 7.22 -2.41
C ASN A 117 -8.53 8.07 -3.68
N ASP A 118 -7.48 7.97 -4.49
CA ASP A 118 -7.39 8.60 -5.80
C ASP A 118 -8.28 7.86 -6.80
N GLU A 119 -9.46 8.40 -7.06
CA GLU A 119 -10.46 7.81 -7.97
C GLU A 119 -10.00 7.79 -9.43
N SER A 120 -8.94 8.53 -9.78
CA SER A 120 -8.33 8.46 -11.12
C SER A 120 -7.49 7.20 -11.32
N ILE A 121 -7.15 6.49 -10.23
CA ILE A 121 -6.41 5.25 -10.26
C ILE A 121 -7.42 4.10 -10.16
N ARG A 122 -7.43 3.19 -11.12
CA ARG A 122 -8.08 1.87 -10.94
C ARG A 122 -7.12 0.96 -10.19
N VAL A 123 -6.01 0.63 -10.83
CA VAL A 123 -4.80 0.06 -10.23
C VAL A 123 -3.60 0.77 -10.86
N LYS A 124 -2.57 1.03 -10.07
CA LYS A 124 -1.28 1.53 -10.56
C LYS A 124 -0.16 0.66 -10.02
N ALA A 125 0.61 0.06 -10.94
CA ALA A 125 1.80 -0.72 -10.64
C ALA A 125 3.06 0.10 -10.85
N VAL A 126 3.98 0.09 -9.89
CA VAL A 126 5.29 0.74 -10.00
C VAL A 126 6.36 -0.23 -9.54
N ILE A 127 7.36 -0.49 -10.39
CA ILE A 127 8.54 -1.27 -10.02
C ILE A 127 9.68 -0.31 -9.68
N SER A 128 10.22 -0.43 -8.47
CA SER A 128 11.41 0.30 -8.02
C SER A 128 12.37 -0.67 -7.34
N GLY A 129 13.50 -0.92 -7.98
CA GLY A 129 14.46 -1.94 -7.55
C GLY A 129 13.81 -3.32 -7.43
N ALA A 130 13.82 -3.89 -6.23
CA ALA A 130 13.23 -5.19 -5.92
C ALA A 130 11.77 -5.11 -5.41
N THR A 131 11.14 -3.94 -5.49
CA THR A 131 9.78 -3.72 -4.96
C THR A 131 8.81 -3.41 -6.08
N LEU A 132 7.69 -4.13 -6.13
CA LEU A 132 6.49 -3.78 -6.88
C LEU A 132 5.49 -3.13 -5.92
N THR A 133 5.12 -1.89 -6.15
CA THR A 133 4.03 -1.23 -5.43
C THR A 133 2.77 -1.23 -6.29
N LEU A 134 1.66 -1.62 -5.68
CA LEU A 134 0.34 -1.66 -6.29
C LEU A 134 -0.55 -0.68 -5.54
N ASP A 135 -0.71 0.53 -6.07
CA ASP A 135 -1.69 1.48 -5.56
C ASP A 135 -3.05 1.09 -6.14
N ASN A 136 -3.98 0.63 -5.30
CA ASN A 136 -5.31 0.19 -5.71
C ASN A 136 -6.36 1.13 -5.12
N TYR A 137 -7.17 1.75 -5.98
CA TYR A 137 -8.41 2.35 -5.49
C TYR A 137 -9.33 1.21 -5.11
N SER A 138 -10.08 1.33 -4.03
CA SER A 138 -10.75 0.17 -3.43
C SER A 138 -11.82 -0.54 -4.31
N PHE A 139 -12.12 -0.03 -5.50
CA PHE A 139 -12.94 -0.68 -6.54
C PHE A 139 -12.14 -1.26 -7.72
N GLY A 140 -10.81 -1.11 -7.73
CA GLY A 140 -9.93 -1.74 -8.69
C GLY A 140 -9.83 -3.24 -8.42
N SER A 141 -10.05 -4.02 -9.47
CA SER A 141 -9.97 -5.48 -9.40
C SER A 141 -8.52 -5.90 -9.56
N THR A 142 -7.98 -6.55 -8.56
CA THR A 142 -6.66 -7.18 -8.63
C THR A 142 -6.64 -8.47 -9.46
N ARG A 143 -7.81 -8.97 -9.88
CA ARG A 143 -7.94 -10.22 -10.65
C ARG A 143 -7.56 -10.03 -12.12
N GLY A 144 -7.75 -8.82 -12.65
CA GLY A 144 -7.49 -8.52 -14.06
C GLY A 144 -6.04 -8.11 -14.30
N ALA A 145 -5.33 -8.84 -15.17
CA ALA A 145 -3.95 -8.50 -15.57
C ALA A 145 -3.84 -7.10 -16.22
N ALA A 146 -4.87 -6.69 -16.98
CA ALA A 146 -4.88 -5.47 -17.77
C ALA A 146 -4.60 -4.18 -16.97
N ASP A 147 -5.08 -4.12 -15.72
CA ASP A 147 -4.86 -2.95 -14.85
C ASP A 147 -3.39 -2.84 -14.38
N TYR A 148 -2.66 -3.95 -14.33
CA TYR A 148 -1.22 -3.98 -14.04
C TYR A 148 -0.36 -3.75 -15.28
N GLU A 149 -0.80 -4.25 -16.43
CA GLU A 149 -0.05 -4.20 -17.68
C GLU A 149 0.27 -2.77 -18.11
N ALA A 150 -0.73 -1.88 -18.12
CA ALA A 150 -0.53 -0.49 -18.51
C ALA A 150 0.52 0.23 -17.63
N ALA A 151 0.53 -0.07 -16.34
CA ALA A 151 1.41 0.56 -15.37
C ALA A 151 2.82 -0.07 -15.32
N ALA A 152 2.92 -1.39 -15.50
CA ALA A 152 4.21 -2.08 -15.60
C ALA A 152 4.94 -1.78 -16.91
N LYS A 153 4.21 -1.52 -18.02
CA LYS A 153 4.79 -1.02 -19.28
C LYS A 153 5.46 0.35 -19.15
N ALA A 154 4.95 1.21 -18.26
CA ALA A 154 5.52 2.54 -18.02
C ALA A 154 6.80 2.52 -17.15
N ALA A 155 7.13 1.36 -16.55
CA ALA A 155 8.31 1.17 -15.70
C ALA A 155 9.41 0.32 -16.37
N LEU A 156 9.14 -0.19 -17.59
CA LEU A 156 10.11 -0.82 -18.49
C LEU A 156 10.79 0.23 -19.36
#